data_AF-A0A351WUA8-F1
#
_entry.id   AF-A0A351WUA8-F1
#
_cell.length_a   1.000
_cell.length_b   1.000
_cell.length_c   1.000
_cell.angle_alpha   90.00
_cell.angle_beta   90.00
_cell.angle_gamma   90.00
#
_symmetry.space_group_name_H-M   'P 1'
#
loop_
_entity.id
_entity.type
_entity.pdbx_description
1 polymer ?
#
loop_
_entity_poly.entity_id
_entity_poly.type
_entity_poly.pdbx_seq_one_letter_code
_entity_poly.pdbx_strand_id
1 'polypeptide(L)'
;ARRLQECYRIKEKAKSLYENAYLGQKGGAAPRITDGPAAWQPAGDTQALVSQGERYGVFTWHTDPNILSTIEILIYGLMGMGAFAWHAAEMGKEDDGIYEFIHRSMAAATDPQATLEDFVNLSLECGKWNMRTMELLYDGHAEMFQAPEPMKVNLGTRGGKGIVVSGHDLPML
;
A
#
# COMPACT_ATOMS: atom_id res chain seq x y z
N ALA A 1 -1.15 18.31 -1.54
CA ALA A 1 -2.48 18.55 -0.94
C ALA A 1 -3.56 17.57 -1.43
N ARG A 2 -3.90 17.50 -2.74
CA ARG A 2 -5.05 16.71 -3.25
C ARG A 2 -5.08 15.23 -2.80
N ARG A 3 -3.98 14.49 -2.97
CA ARG A 3 -3.91 13.07 -2.56
C ARG A 3 -4.15 12.89 -1.05
N LEU A 4 -3.54 13.72 -0.21
CA LEU A 4 -3.73 13.67 1.25
C LEU A 4 -5.18 13.94 1.65
N GLN A 5 -5.85 14.86 0.97
CA GLN A 5 -7.28 15.13 1.19
C GLN A 5 -8.16 13.93 0.80
N GLU A 6 -7.82 13.24 -0.28
CA GLU A 6 -8.54 12.02 -0.68
C GLU A 6 -8.30 10.88 0.31
N CYS A 7 -7.06 10.67 0.75
CA CYS A 7 -6.74 9.70 1.80
C CYS A 7 -7.52 10.01 3.09
N TYR A 8 -7.61 11.29 3.48
CA TYR A 8 -8.41 11.72 4.62
C TYR A 8 -9.89 11.37 4.45
N ARG A 9 -10.48 11.64 3.28
CA ARG A 9 -11.87 11.30 2.97
C ARG A 9 -12.14 9.79 3.06
N ILE A 10 -11.23 8.98 2.52
CA ILE A 10 -11.32 7.51 2.59
C ILE A 10 -11.23 7.04 4.05
N LYS A 11 -10.32 7.62 4.84
CA LYS A 11 -10.19 7.31 6.28
C LYS A 11 -11.46 7.68 7.06
N GLU A 12 -12.05 8.85 6.84
CA GLU A 12 -13.31 9.24 7.50
C GLU A 12 -14.49 8.35 7.09
N LYS A 13 -14.52 7.88 5.83
CA LYS A 13 -15.48 6.87 5.40
C LYS A 13 -15.29 5.55 6.15
N ALA A 14 -14.05 5.06 6.28
CA ALA A 14 -13.74 3.86 7.05
C ALA A 14 -14.13 3.99 8.54
N LYS A 15 -13.85 5.15 9.15
CA LYS A 15 -14.29 5.46 10.52
C LYS A 15 -15.81 5.40 10.66
N SER A 16 -16.55 5.98 9.72
CA SER A 16 -18.01 5.93 9.72
C SER A 16 -18.55 4.50 9.62
N LEU A 17 -17.91 3.65 8.79
CA LEU A 17 -18.25 2.24 8.67
C LEU A 17 -18.00 1.48 9.99
N TYR A 18 -16.87 1.75 10.65
CA TYR A 18 -16.55 1.20 11.96
C TYR A 18 -17.59 1.60 13.02
N GLU A 19 -17.94 2.89 13.10
CA GLU A 19 -18.91 3.40 14.09
C GLU A 19 -20.30 2.75 13.91
N ASN A 20 -20.75 2.61 12.66
CA ASN A 20 -22.01 1.95 12.33
C ASN A 20 -21.99 0.46 12.67
N ALA A 21 -20.90 -0.24 12.34
CA ALA A 21 -20.73 -1.66 12.66
C ALA A 21 -20.70 -1.89 14.18
N TYR A 22 -20.01 -1.02 14.92
CA TYR A 22 -19.95 -1.07 16.38
C TYR A 22 -21.35 -0.90 17.00
N LEU A 23 -22.09 0.12 16.57
CA LEU A 23 -23.46 0.37 17.04
C LEU A 23 -24.36 -0.86 16.79
N GLY A 24 -24.29 -1.45 15.59
CA GLY A 24 -25.11 -2.61 15.23
C GLY A 24 -24.76 -3.88 15.99
N GLN A 25 -23.48 -4.11 16.31
CA GLN A 25 -23.03 -5.37 16.93
C GLN A 25 -22.92 -5.31 18.46
N LYS A 26 -22.52 -4.17 19.01
CA LYS A 26 -22.24 -3.99 20.44
C LYS A 26 -23.25 -3.09 21.15
N GLY A 27 -24.01 -2.30 20.39
CA GLY A 27 -24.87 -1.26 20.94
C GLY A 27 -24.08 -0.08 21.49
N GLY A 28 -24.73 1.09 21.56
CA GLY A 28 -24.11 2.32 22.04
C GLY A 28 -23.10 2.94 21.06
N ALA A 29 -22.49 4.06 21.49
CA ALA A 29 -21.52 4.78 20.68
C ALA A 29 -20.16 4.06 20.70
N ALA A 30 -19.49 4.00 19.54
CA ALA A 30 -18.14 3.47 19.46
C ALA A 30 -17.15 4.29 20.30
N PRO A 31 -16.10 3.67 20.85
CA PRO A 31 -15.00 4.36 21.50
C PRO A 31 -14.45 5.49 20.62
N ARG A 32 -14.30 6.68 21.22
CA ARG A 32 -13.80 7.84 20.50
C ARG A 32 -12.32 7.66 20.17
N ILE A 33 -11.98 7.79 18.89
CA ILE A 33 -10.60 7.84 18.41
C ILE A 33 -10.05 9.24 18.68
N THR A 34 -9.08 9.36 19.58
CA THR A 34 -8.53 10.65 20.03
C THR A 34 -7.08 10.88 19.63
N ASP A 35 -6.36 9.86 19.20
CA ASP A 35 -4.94 9.96 18.86
C ASP A 35 -4.54 9.00 17.72
N GLY A 36 -3.29 9.11 17.28
CA GLY A 36 -2.67 8.27 16.26
C GLY A 36 -3.15 8.55 14.84
N PRO A 37 -2.73 7.73 13.85
CA PRO A 37 -3.06 7.93 12.45
C PRO A 37 -4.57 7.93 12.17
N ALA A 38 -5.35 7.21 12.96
CA ALA A 38 -6.80 7.18 12.85
C ALA A 38 -7.46 8.53 13.25
N ALA A 39 -6.83 9.32 14.13
CA ALA A 39 -7.29 10.67 14.50
C ALA A 39 -6.74 11.78 13.59
N TRP A 40 -5.78 11.47 12.72
CA TRP A 40 -5.09 12.45 11.88
C TRP A 40 -6.05 13.21 10.94
N GLN A 41 -5.76 14.50 10.75
CA GLN A 41 -6.46 15.38 9.81
C GLN A 41 -5.44 16.23 9.05
N PRO A 42 -5.66 16.49 7.75
CA PRO A 42 -4.75 17.31 6.96
C PRO A 42 -4.77 18.77 7.43
N ALA A 43 -3.60 19.38 7.56
CA ALA A 43 -3.48 20.80 7.84
C ALA A 43 -4.07 21.68 6.71
N GLY A 44 -4.41 22.93 7.05
CA GLY A 44 -5.21 23.82 6.18
C GLY A 44 -4.51 24.32 4.92
N ASP A 45 -3.17 24.38 4.92
CA ASP A 45 -2.38 24.85 3.79
C ASP A 45 -1.11 24.00 3.57
N THR A 46 -0.44 24.23 2.44
CA THR A 46 0.75 23.46 2.04
C THR A 46 1.90 23.58 3.04
N GLN A 47 2.14 24.77 3.60
CA GLN A 47 3.24 24.97 4.54
C GLN A 47 2.96 24.22 5.84
N ALA A 48 1.73 24.31 6.34
CA ALA A 48 1.29 23.58 7.51
C ALA A 48 1.30 22.05 7.28
N LEU A 49 1.00 21.58 6.06
CA LEU A 49 1.12 20.16 5.69
C LEU A 49 2.58 19.69 5.67
N VAL A 50 3.51 20.52 5.21
CA VAL A 50 4.95 20.22 5.27
C VAL A 50 5.39 20.08 6.73
N SER A 51 5.09 21.07 7.58
CA SER A 51 5.40 20.99 9.02
C SER A 51 4.70 19.81 9.71
N GLN A 52 3.52 19.42 9.25
CA GLN A 52 2.86 18.22 9.73
C GLN A 52 3.61 16.95 9.35
N GLY A 53 4.08 16.85 8.10
CA GLY A 53 4.85 15.70 7.60
C GLY A 53 6.22 15.54 8.26
N GLU A 54 6.90 16.66 8.57
CA GLU A 54 8.20 16.66 9.27
C GLU A 54 8.14 15.96 10.65
N ARG A 55 6.95 15.89 11.27
CA ARG A 55 6.74 15.20 12.55
C ARG A 55 6.65 13.67 12.44
N TYR A 56 6.46 13.13 11.23
CA TYR A 56 6.16 11.71 11.00
C TYR A 56 7.10 11.09 9.96
N GLY A 57 8.41 11.29 10.15
CA GLY A 57 9.44 10.67 9.31
C GLY A 57 9.69 9.21 9.64
N VAL A 58 10.48 8.53 8.81
CA VAL A 58 10.90 7.12 9.00
C VAL A 58 11.41 6.86 10.42
N PHE A 59 12.17 7.77 11.02
CA PHE A 59 12.74 7.55 12.35
C PHE A 59 11.79 7.77 13.52
N THR A 60 10.51 8.07 13.27
CA THR A 60 9.55 8.47 14.31
C THR A 60 8.61 7.37 14.76
N TRP A 61 8.59 6.23 14.06
CA TRP A 61 7.63 5.15 14.32
C TRP A 61 7.92 4.37 15.60
N HIS A 62 9.20 4.17 15.94
CA HIS A 62 9.59 3.39 17.10
C HIS A 62 10.99 3.80 17.58
N THR A 63 11.24 3.69 18.90
CA THR A 63 12.52 4.07 19.52
C THR A 63 13.54 2.93 19.52
N ASP A 64 13.10 1.67 19.59
CA ASP A 64 13.95 0.49 19.36
C ASP A 64 14.29 0.37 17.86
N PRO A 65 15.59 0.40 17.49
CA PRO A 65 16.02 0.35 16.10
C PRO A 65 15.73 -0.98 15.40
N ASN A 66 15.62 -2.11 16.12
CA ASN A 66 15.31 -3.41 15.53
C ASN A 66 13.83 -3.49 15.13
N ILE A 67 12.95 -3.01 16.00
CA ILE A 67 11.52 -2.91 15.72
C ILE A 67 11.29 -1.90 14.59
N LEU A 68 11.94 -0.73 14.65
CA LEU A 68 11.86 0.25 13.58
C LEU A 68 12.30 -0.33 12.23
N SER A 69 13.44 -1.02 12.18
CA SER A 69 13.97 -1.64 10.96
C SER A 69 12.97 -2.63 10.35
N THR A 70 12.35 -3.47 11.18
CA THR A 70 11.38 -4.48 10.71
C THR A 70 10.04 -3.87 10.28
N ILE A 71 9.56 -2.81 10.94
CA ILE A 71 8.43 -2.01 10.46
C ILE A 71 8.72 -1.47 9.06
N GLU A 72 9.89 -0.86 8.86
CA GLU A 72 10.25 -0.27 7.57
C GLU A 72 10.41 -1.34 6.48
N ILE A 73 11.04 -2.49 6.77
CA ILE A 73 11.08 -3.63 5.83
C ILE A 73 9.67 -4.02 5.37
N LEU A 74 8.73 -4.13 6.31
CA LEU A 74 7.34 -4.43 6.02
C LEU A 74 6.71 -3.33 5.14
N ILE A 75 6.84 -2.05 5.51
CA ILE A 75 6.29 -0.92 4.75
C ILE A 75 6.84 -0.86 3.32
N TYR A 76 8.15 -1.03 3.11
CA TYR A 76 8.73 -1.09 1.77
C TYR A 76 8.25 -2.31 0.97
N GLY A 77 8.09 -3.46 1.63
CA GLY A 77 7.50 -4.65 1.02
C GLY A 77 6.06 -4.43 0.55
N LEU A 78 5.22 -3.82 1.41
CA LEU A 78 3.84 -3.49 1.09
C LEU A 78 3.73 -2.49 -0.07
N MET A 79 4.64 -1.51 -0.17
CA MET A 79 4.66 -0.57 -1.30
C MET A 79 4.95 -1.28 -2.63
N GLY A 80 5.90 -2.21 -2.66
CA GLY A 80 6.19 -3.02 -3.85
C GLY A 80 5.00 -3.91 -4.23
N MET A 81 4.43 -4.60 -3.24
CA MET A 81 3.25 -5.44 -3.44
C MET A 81 2.04 -4.63 -3.92
N GLY A 82 1.82 -3.43 -3.38
CA GLY A 82 0.75 -2.53 -3.81
C GLY A 82 0.88 -2.10 -5.26
N ALA A 83 2.11 -1.93 -5.77
CA ALA A 83 2.34 -1.62 -7.18
C ALA A 83 1.96 -2.79 -8.11
N PHE A 84 2.32 -4.02 -7.73
CA PHE A 84 1.91 -5.21 -8.50
C PHE A 84 0.40 -5.44 -8.43
N ALA A 85 -0.20 -5.26 -7.25
CA ALA A 85 -1.64 -5.40 -7.06
C ALA A 85 -2.43 -4.38 -7.90
N TRP A 86 -1.93 -3.16 -8.03
CA TRP A 86 -2.53 -2.15 -8.89
C TRP A 86 -2.57 -2.60 -10.36
N HIS A 87 -1.44 -3.01 -10.93
CA HIS A 87 -1.39 -3.45 -12.32
C HIS A 87 -2.18 -4.75 -12.58
N ALA A 88 -2.20 -5.66 -11.61
CA ALA A 88 -3.06 -6.85 -11.68
C ALA A 88 -4.55 -6.45 -11.73
N ALA A 89 -4.98 -5.51 -10.88
CA ALA A 89 -6.36 -5.01 -10.84
C ALA A 89 -6.77 -4.30 -12.13
N GLU A 90 -5.87 -3.55 -12.78
CA GLU A 90 -6.14 -2.94 -14.09
C GLU A 90 -6.47 -3.98 -15.18
N MET A 91 -5.98 -5.21 -15.01
CA MET A 91 -6.30 -6.36 -15.88
C MET A 91 -7.40 -7.27 -15.30
N GLY A 92 -8.13 -6.81 -14.28
CA GLY A 92 -9.24 -7.55 -13.66
C GLY A 92 -8.80 -8.73 -12.79
N LYS A 93 -7.55 -8.78 -12.34
CA LYS A 93 -7.01 -9.80 -11.44
C LYS A 93 -6.90 -9.23 -10.03
N GLU A 94 -7.79 -9.66 -9.14
CA GLU A 94 -7.85 -9.20 -7.76
C GLU A 94 -8.01 -10.37 -6.79
N ASP A 95 -7.55 -10.16 -5.55
CA ASP A 95 -7.71 -11.09 -4.43
C ASP A 95 -7.85 -10.28 -3.14
N ASP A 96 -9.03 -10.36 -2.52
CA ASP A 96 -9.36 -9.62 -1.30
C ASP A 96 -8.38 -9.88 -0.16
N GLY A 97 -7.72 -11.05 -0.15
CA GLY A 97 -6.70 -11.38 0.85
C GLY A 97 -5.47 -10.47 0.78
N ILE A 98 -5.13 -9.95 -0.40
CA ILE A 98 -4.02 -9.00 -0.56
C ILE A 98 -4.40 -7.67 0.12
N TYR A 99 -5.61 -7.16 -0.11
CA TYR A 99 -6.07 -5.90 0.48
C TYR A 99 -6.25 -6.03 2.00
N GLU A 100 -6.80 -7.15 2.46
CA GLU A 100 -6.87 -7.49 3.89
C GLU A 100 -5.49 -7.44 4.53
N PHE A 101 -4.51 -8.12 3.95
CA PHE A 101 -3.16 -8.19 4.50
C PHE A 101 -2.47 -6.82 4.53
N ILE A 102 -2.65 -5.99 3.49
CA ILE A 102 -2.14 -4.61 3.46
C ILE A 102 -2.74 -3.81 4.62
N HIS A 103 -4.06 -3.85 4.80
CA HIS A 103 -4.72 -3.11 5.88
C HIS A 103 -4.31 -3.61 7.27
N ARG A 104 -4.24 -4.93 7.48
CA ARG A 104 -3.79 -5.52 8.74
C ARG A 104 -2.35 -5.15 9.07
N SER A 105 -1.45 -5.22 8.09
CA SER A 105 -0.04 -4.88 8.28
C SER A 105 0.15 -3.39 8.61
N MET A 106 -0.57 -2.50 7.92
CA MET A 106 -0.55 -1.07 8.25
C MET A 106 -1.13 -0.76 9.63
N ALA A 107 -2.16 -1.50 10.07
CA ALA A 107 -2.69 -1.35 11.42
C ALA A 107 -1.67 -1.81 12.48
N ALA A 108 -1.01 -2.94 12.26
CA ALA A 108 0.02 -3.47 13.16
C ALA A 108 1.21 -2.51 13.35
N ALA A 109 1.61 -1.79 12.29
CA ALA A 109 2.66 -0.76 12.38
C ALA A 109 2.33 0.42 13.31
N THR A 110 1.08 0.53 13.75
CA THR A 110 0.60 1.56 14.68
C THR A 110 0.24 1.02 16.06
N ASP A 111 0.38 -0.29 16.27
CA ASP A 111 0.08 -0.94 17.54
C ASP A 111 1.29 -0.87 18.49
N PRO A 112 1.21 -0.15 19.62
CA PRO A 112 2.30 -0.05 20.58
C PRO A 112 2.58 -1.37 21.32
N GLN A 113 1.73 -2.40 21.17
CA GLN A 113 1.93 -3.72 21.78
C GLN A 113 2.61 -4.72 20.83
N ALA A 114 2.74 -4.39 19.55
CA ALA A 114 3.39 -5.25 18.58
C ALA A 114 4.88 -5.43 18.91
N THR A 115 5.34 -6.67 18.85
CA THR A 115 6.71 -7.04 19.19
C THR A 115 7.59 -7.17 17.94
N LEU A 116 8.91 -7.25 18.14
CA LEU A 116 9.84 -7.56 17.06
C LEU A 116 9.48 -8.86 16.32
N GLU A 117 9.08 -9.90 17.06
CA GLU A 117 8.72 -11.19 16.48
C GLU A 117 7.47 -11.07 15.60
N ASP A 118 6.48 -10.26 16.02
CA ASP A 118 5.29 -9.99 15.21
C ASP A 118 5.66 -9.35 13.86
N PHE A 119 6.56 -8.36 13.86
CA PHE A 119 6.98 -7.70 12.62
C PHE A 119 7.85 -8.59 11.72
N VAL A 120 8.67 -9.48 12.29
CA VAL A 120 9.39 -10.50 11.52
C VAL A 120 8.41 -11.45 10.85
N ASN A 121 7.40 -11.93 11.60
CA ASN A 121 6.37 -12.81 11.07
C ASN A 121 5.54 -12.14 9.97
N LEU A 122 5.14 -10.88 10.16
CA LEU A 122 4.45 -10.09 9.14
C LEU A 122 5.32 -9.87 7.90
N SER A 123 6.63 -9.67 8.06
CA SER A 123 7.55 -9.51 6.92
C SER A 123 7.65 -10.79 6.09
N LEU A 124 7.68 -11.96 6.73
CA LEU A 124 7.65 -13.25 6.04
C LEU A 124 6.30 -13.49 5.36
N GLU A 125 5.20 -13.16 6.02
CA GLU A 125 3.85 -13.23 5.44
C GLU A 125 3.72 -12.29 4.23
N CYS A 126 4.34 -11.10 4.28
CA CYS A 126 4.41 -10.17 3.16
C CYS A 126 5.09 -10.80 1.95
N GLY A 127 6.15 -11.58 2.14
CA GLY A 127 6.78 -12.34 1.05
C GLY A 127 5.81 -13.32 0.40
N LYS A 128 5.00 -14.02 1.19
CA LYS A 128 3.97 -14.95 0.70
C LYS A 128 2.88 -14.23 -0.11
N TRP A 129 2.33 -13.14 0.42
CA TRP A 129 1.31 -12.35 -0.29
C TRP A 129 1.86 -11.67 -1.54
N ASN A 130 3.14 -11.26 -1.52
CA ASN A 130 3.79 -10.72 -2.70
C ASN A 130 3.94 -11.77 -3.81
N MET A 131 4.25 -13.03 -3.48
CA MET A 131 4.23 -14.11 -4.47
C MET A 131 2.86 -14.31 -5.09
N ARG A 132 1.79 -14.30 -4.28
CA ARG A 132 0.40 -14.36 -4.78
C ARG A 132 0.07 -13.17 -5.69
N THR A 133 0.50 -11.97 -5.32
CA THR A 133 0.29 -10.76 -6.11
C THR A 133 1.02 -10.84 -7.46
N MET A 134 2.26 -11.35 -7.47
CA MET A 134 3.03 -11.57 -8.69
C MET A 134 2.39 -12.63 -9.61
N GLU A 135 1.80 -13.68 -9.04
CA GLU A 135 1.03 -14.70 -9.78
C GLU A 135 -0.16 -14.05 -10.50
N LEU A 136 -0.97 -13.24 -9.80
CA LEU A 136 -2.09 -12.51 -10.40
C LEU A 136 -1.64 -11.57 -11.52
N LEU A 137 -0.53 -10.85 -11.30
CA LEU A 137 0.04 -9.95 -12.30
C LEU A 137 0.52 -10.72 -13.54
N TYR A 138 1.18 -11.87 -13.35
CA TYR A 138 1.59 -12.75 -14.43
C TYR A 138 0.39 -13.28 -15.21
N ASP A 139 -0.64 -13.78 -14.53
CA ASP A 139 -1.84 -14.31 -15.16
C ASP A 139 -2.57 -13.23 -15.97
N GLY A 140 -2.69 -12.01 -15.43
CA GLY A 140 -3.25 -10.87 -16.14
C GLY A 140 -2.50 -10.56 -17.43
N HIS A 141 -1.17 -10.49 -17.36
CA HIS A 141 -0.34 -10.25 -18.54
C HIS A 141 -0.42 -11.40 -19.55
N ALA A 142 -0.34 -12.65 -19.10
CA ALA A 142 -0.34 -13.82 -19.98
C ALA A 142 -1.68 -13.99 -20.71
N GLU A 143 -2.80 -13.69 -20.04
CA GLU A 143 -4.13 -13.71 -20.65
C GLU A 143 -4.31 -12.60 -21.69
N MET A 144 -3.87 -11.38 -21.38
CA MET A 144 -4.07 -10.21 -22.24
C MET A 144 -3.05 -10.13 -23.40
N PHE A 145 -1.79 -10.48 -23.15
CA PHE A 145 -0.66 -10.27 -24.07
C PHE A 145 0.05 -11.54 -24.52
N GLN A 146 -0.44 -12.72 -24.09
CA GLN A 146 0.21 -14.02 -24.28
C GLN A 146 1.42 -14.21 -23.36
N ALA A 147 1.76 -15.48 -23.11
CA ALA A 147 2.94 -15.83 -22.32
C ALA A 147 4.22 -15.38 -23.05
N PRO A 148 5.24 -14.87 -22.33
CA PRO A 148 6.50 -14.48 -22.95
C PRO A 148 7.21 -15.66 -23.63
N GLU A 149 7.73 -15.44 -24.83
CA GLU A 149 8.57 -16.39 -25.57
C GLU A 149 9.94 -15.78 -25.92
N PRO A 150 10.99 -16.61 -26.12
CA PRO A 150 12.30 -16.10 -26.52
C PRO A 150 12.24 -15.29 -27.84
N MET A 151 12.62 -14.01 -27.77
CA MET A 151 12.63 -13.09 -28.92
C MET A 151 13.96 -12.31 -28.99
N LYS A 152 14.40 -11.99 -30.22
CA LYS A 152 15.52 -11.07 -30.44
C LYS A 152 15.03 -9.62 -30.41
N VAL A 153 15.54 -8.82 -29.48
CA VAL A 153 15.23 -7.39 -29.38
C VAL A 153 16.33 -6.57 -30.04
N ASN A 154 15.96 -5.64 -30.94
CA ASN A 154 16.92 -4.71 -31.52
C ASN A 154 17.23 -3.58 -30.52
N LEU A 155 18.51 -3.39 -30.22
CA LEU A 155 18.99 -2.34 -29.31
C LEU A 155 19.49 -1.08 -30.05
N GLY A 156 19.53 -1.11 -31.39
CA GLY A 156 19.94 0.02 -32.23
C GLY A 156 18.81 0.99 -32.53
N THR A 157 19.16 2.12 -33.15
CA THR A 157 18.20 3.14 -33.59
C THR A 157 17.96 3.06 -35.11
N ARG A 158 16.87 3.67 -35.57
CA ARG A 158 16.55 3.83 -36.99
C ARG A 158 16.21 5.30 -37.28
N GLY A 159 16.57 5.79 -38.45
CA GLY A 159 16.21 7.16 -38.87
C GLY A 159 14.69 7.35 -38.97
N GLY A 160 14.18 8.47 -38.46
CA GLY A 160 12.75 8.79 -38.39
C GLY A 160 12.38 9.49 -37.07
N LYS A 161 11.08 9.68 -36.84
CA LYS A 161 10.53 10.13 -35.55
C LYS A 161 10.16 8.90 -34.69
N GLY A 162 10.32 8.98 -33.38
CA GLY A 162 9.97 7.90 -32.45
C GLY A 162 9.54 8.41 -31.07
N ILE A 163 8.84 7.55 -30.33
CA ILE A 163 8.46 7.75 -28.93
C ILE A 163 9.14 6.65 -28.12
N VAL A 164 9.77 7.02 -27.00
CA VAL A 164 10.32 6.07 -26.03
C VAL A 164 9.32 5.91 -24.90
N VAL A 165 8.85 4.68 -24.67
CA VAL A 165 8.01 4.35 -23.53
C VAL A 165 8.86 3.69 -22.45
N SER A 166 8.56 4.00 -21.19
CA SER A 166 9.24 3.47 -20.01
C SER A 166 8.22 3.24 -18.89
N GLY A 167 8.59 2.50 -17.86
CA GLY A 167 7.69 2.02 -16.81
C GLY A 167 7.33 0.54 -17.00
N HIS A 168 6.25 0.13 -16.36
CA HIS A 168 5.84 -1.28 -16.25
C HIS A 168 4.38 -1.54 -16.66
N ASP A 169 3.65 -0.48 -17.05
CA ASP A 169 2.25 -0.57 -17.45
C ASP A 169 2.14 -1.02 -18.91
N LEU A 170 1.96 -2.33 -19.10
CA LEU A 170 1.80 -2.94 -20.42
C LEU A 170 0.45 -2.60 -21.07
N PRO A 171 -0.69 -2.57 -20.35
CA PRO A 171 -1.95 -2.09 -20.91
C PRO A 171 -1.92 -0.69 -21.55
N MET A 172 -1.01 0.17 -21.12
CA MET A 172 -0.80 1.48 -21.75
C MET A 172 -0.09 1.41 -23.13
N LEU A 173 0.60 0.30 -23.45
CA LEU A 173 1.38 0.11 -24.68
C LEU A 173 0.52 -0.32 -25.88
#